data_AF-A0AAD8DPA2-F1
#
_entry.id   AF-A0AAD8DPA2-F1
#
_cell.length_a   1.000
_cell.length_b   1.000
_cell.length_c   1.000
_cell.angle_alpha   90.00
_cell.angle_beta   90.00
_cell.angle_gamma   90.00
#
_symmetry.space_group_name_H-M   'P 1'
#
loop_
_entity.id
_entity.type
_entity.pdbx_description
1 polymer ?
#
loop_
_entity_poly.entity_id
_entity_poly.type
_entity_poly.pdbx_seq_one_letter_code
_entity_poly.pdbx_strand_id
1 'polypeptide(L)'
;MAHIQNVLIFSALCVLAVAIAQASQGGPHSSQGGPPTSQGGPHENQGRARRQAPDFSVFDISQSIANWTTCDITVSPKISCHDCNTRMICKPVGGLLKACDNPFRPHCNNGICSAVPSAECATSQ
;
A
#
# COMPACT_ATOMS: atom_id res chain seq x y z
N MET A 1 -5.82 13.98 44.33
CA MET A 1 -5.47 15.15 43.49
C MET A 1 -4.37 14.88 42.46
N ALA A 2 -3.42 13.95 42.70
CA ALA A 2 -2.37 13.61 41.72
C ALA A 2 -2.87 12.95 40.41
N HIS A 3 -3.95 12.15 40.46
CA HIS A 3 -4.49 11.50 39.26
C HIS A 3 -5.06 12.49 38.23
N ILE A 4 -5.70 13.56 38.70
CA ILE A 4 -6.27 14.59 37.81
C ILE A 4 -5.14 15.36 37.11
N GLN A 5 -4.06 15.66 37.85
CA GLN A 5 -2.87 16.31 37.29
C GLN A 5 -2.21 15.44 36.21
N ASN A 6 -2.08 14.13 36.43
CA ASN A 6 -1.50 13.21 35.45
C ASN A 6 -2.36 13.09 34.19
N VAL A 7 -3.70 13.06 34.34
CA VAL A 7 -4.62 13.03 33.18
C VAL A 7 -4.51 14.30 32.34
N LEU A 8 -4.42 15.47 32.99
CA LEU A 8 -4.25 16.74 32.28
C LEU A 8 -2.93 16.79 31.51
N ILE A 9 -1.83 16.32 32.11
CA ILE A 9 -0.51 16.26 31.44
C ILE A 9 -0.55 15.34 30.22
N PHE A 10 -1.14 14.15 30.34
CA PHE A 10 -1.28 13.23 29.20
C PHE A 10 -2.14 13.83 28.08
N SER A 11 -3.23 14.51 28.42
CA SER A 11 -4.09 15.15 27.42
C SER A 11 -3.37 16.26 26.64
N ALA A 12 -2.56 17.09 27.33
CA ALA A 12 -1.79 18.15 26.71
C ALA A 12 -0.69 17.60 25.78
N LEU A 13 -0.03 16.51 26.18
CA LEU A 13 0.96 15.82 25.35
C LEU A 13 0.34 15.25 24.06
N CYS A 14 -0.86 14.66 24.14
CA CYS A 14 -1.56 14.14 22.96
C CYS A 14 -1.93 15.26 21.97
N VAL A 15 -2.41 16.41 22.45
CA VAL A 15 -2.75 17.55 21.58
C VAL A 15 -1.51 18.14 20.92
N LEU A 16 -0.41 18.26 21.66
CA LEU A 16 0.87 18.72 21.11
C LEU A 16 1.38 17.79 20.01
N ALA A 17 1.30 16.47 20.20
CA ALA A 17 1.72 15.47 19.21
C ALA A 17 0.92 15.54 17.89
N VAL A 18 -0.37 15.88 17.96
CA VAL A 18 -1.20 16.06 16.76
C VAL A 18 -0.84 17.35 16.01
N ALA A 19 -0.48 18.43 16.73
CA ALA A 19 -0.11 19.70 16.11
C ALA A 19 1.20 19.62 15.30
N ILE A 20 2.22 18.92 15.81
CA ILE A 20 3.49 18.72 15.07
C ILE A 20 3.33 17.84 13.83
N ALA A 21 2.35 16.93 13.81
CA ALA A 21 2.09 16.09 12.64
C ALA A 21 1.50 16.87 11.45
N GLN A 22 0.98 18.09 11.66
CA GLN A 22 0.40 18.93 10.60
C GLN A 22 1.33 20.05 10.10
N ALA A 23 2.51 20.23 10.71
CA ALA A 23 3.41 21.35 10.44
C ALA A 23 4.41 21.11 9.29
N SER A 24 4.14 20.19 8.36
CA SER A 24 5.03 19.94 7.22
C SER A 24 4.27 19.76 5.90
N GLN A 25 3.75 20.85 5.36
CA GLN A 25 3.59 21.08 3.92
C GLN A 25 3.30 22.56 3.64
N GLY A 26 4.37 23.34 3.46
CA GLY A 26 4.28 24.77 3.15
C GLY A 26 5.66 25.36 2.88
N GLY A 27 6.33 24.87 1.83
CA GLY A 27 7.56 25.48 1.34
C GLY A 27 7.25 26.74 0.50
N PRO A 28 8.11 27.78 0.53
CA PRO A 28 7.84 29.04 -0.16
C PRO A 28 7.84 28.86 -1.69
N HIS A 29 6.77 29.39 -2.28
CA HIS A 29 6.48 29.37 -3.71
C HIS A 29 7.49 30.28 -4.44
N SER A 30 8.29 29.72 -5.34
CA SER A 30 9.11 30.52 -6.26
C SER A 30 8.28 30.84 -7.51
N SER A 31 7.97 32.11 -7.67
CA SER A 31 7.24 32.68 -8.80
C SER A 31 8.12 32.68 -10.05
N GLN A 32 7.68 32.00 -11.13
CA GLN A 32 8.12 32.34 -12.48
C GLN A 32 6.93 32.24 -13.43
N GLY A 33 6.50 33.40 -13.91
CA GLY A 33 5.28 33.59 -14.70
C GLY A 33 5.44 33.19 -16.16
N GLY A 34 4.35 32.68 -16.72
CA GLY A 34 4.04 32.61 -18.14
C GLY A 34 2.61 33.14 -18.37
N PRO A 35 2.29 33.69 -19.55
CA PRO A 35 1.13 34.57 -19.76
C PRO A 35 -0.24 33.85 -19.66
N PRO A 36 -1.33 34.59 -19.36
CA PRO A 36 -2.60 34.02 -18.99
C PRO A 36 -3.37 33.54 -20.22
N THR A 37 -3.65 32.25 -20.30
CA THR A 37 -4.78 31.78 -21.13
C THR A 37 -5.95 31.53 -20.21
N SER A 38 -6.88 32.48 -20.29
CA SER A 38 -8.19 32.45 -19.68
C SER A 38 -8.98 31.26 -20.24
N GLN A 39 -9.49 30.40 -19.35
CA GLN A 39 -10.78 29.76 -19.55
C GLN A 39 -11.33 29.26 -18.22
N GLY A 40 -12.28 30.03 -17.68
CA GLY A 40 -13.16 29.56 -16.61
C GLY A 40 -14.13 28.51 -17.13
N GLY A 41 -14.34 27.47 -16.33
CA GLY A 41 -15.34 26.41 -16.51
C GLY A 41 -15.61 25.73 -15.16
N PRO A 42 -16.85 25.28 -14.89
CA PRO A 42 -17.38 25.13 -13.54
C PRO A 42 -16.81 23.92 -12.79
N HIS A 43 -16.79 24.08 -11.46
CA HIS A 43 -16.26 23.18 -10.45
C HIS A 43 -16.67 21.71 -10.61
N GLU A 44 -15.84 20.89 -11.24
CA GLU A 44 -15.98 19.44 -11.16
C GLU A 44 -15.18 18.93 -9.97
N ASN A 45 -15.91 18.35 -9.01
CA ASN A 45 -15.39 17.63 -7.87
C ASN A 45 -14.49 16.48 -8.36
N GLN A 46 -13.21 16.74 -8.59
CA GLN A 46 -12.22 15.70 -8.84
C GLN A 46 -11.84 15.01 -7.53
N GLY A 47 -12.84 14.36 -6.93
CA GLY A 47 -12.60 13.26 -6.02
C GLY A 47 -11.92 12.15 -6.82
N ARG A 48 -10.59 12.13 -6.75
CA ARG A 48 -9.68 11.02 -7.07
C ARG A 48 -10.39 9.86 -7.75
N ALA A 49 -10.45 9.89 -9.08
CA ALA A 49 -10.87 8.74 -9.87
C ALA A 49 -9.95 7.56 -9.52
N ARG A 50 -10.43 6.73 -8.58
CA ARG A 50 -9.83 5.46 -8.23
C ARG A 50 -9.84 4.67 -9.53
N ARG A 51 -8.67 4.30 -10.05
CA ARG A 51 -8.53 3.41 -11.21
C ARG A 51 -9.29 2.12 -10.90
N GLN A 52 -10.57 2.08 -11.25
CA GLN A 52 -11.35 0.84 -11.31
C GLN A 52 -10.89 0.17 -12.60
N ALA A 53 -9.99 -0.79 -12.46
CA ALA A 53 -9.91 -1.84 -13.46
C ALA A 53 -11.31 -2.50 -13.53
N PRO A 54 -11.80 -2.88 -14.72
CA PRO A 54 -13.09 -3.55 -14.84
C PRO A 54 -12.99 -4.92 -14.15
N ASP A 55 -13.61 -5.02 -12.99
CA ASP A 55 -13.80 -6.25 -12.22
C ASP A 55 -14.89 -7.10 -12.90
N PHE A 56 -14.50 -7.91 -13.87
CA PHE A 56 -15.23 -9.13 -14.21
C PHE A 56 -14.47 -10.33 -13.67
N SER A 57 -14.31 -10.35 -12.35
CA SER A 57 -14.18 -11.61 -11.62
C SER A 57 -15.13 -11.53 -10.44
N VAL A 58 -16.12 -12.42 -10.48
CA VAL A 58 -16.91 -12.84 -9.33
C VAL A 58 -16.02 -12.79 -8.09
N PHE A 59 -16.38 -11.95 -7.12
CA PHE A 59 -15.72 -11.93 -5.83
C PHE A 59 -16.05 -13.25 -5.15
N ASP A 60 -15.29 -14.29 -5.50
CA ASP A 60 -15.50 -15.64 -5.04
C ASP A 60 -15.03 -15.69 -3.59
N ILE A 61 -16.01 -15.73 -2.68
CA ILE A 61 -15.80 -15.87 -1.24
C ILE A 61 -15.04 -17.20 -0.96
N SER A 62 -14.94 -18.12 -1.92
CA SER A 62 -14.10 -19.33 -1.81
C SER A 62 -12.60 -19.05 -1.80
N GLN A 63 -12.13 -17.89 -2.29
CA GLN A 63 -10.72 -17.47 -2.18
C GLN A 63 -10.37 -16.87 -0.80
N SER A 64 -11.34 -16.76 0.11
CA SER A 64 -11.23 -15.98 1.35
C SER A 64 -10.81 -16.76 2.60
N ILE A 65 -10.42 -18.03 2.47
CA ILE A 65 -9.42 -18.58 3.41
C ILE A 65 -8.09 -17.95 2.99
N ALA A 66 -7.93 -16.67 3.32
CA ALA A 66 -6.70 -15.95 3.09
C ALA A 66 -5.57 -16.79 3.70
N ASN A 67 -4.71 -17.34 2.84
CA ASN A 67 -3.62 -18.17 3.28
C ASN A 67 -2.58 -17.23 3.89
N TRP A 68 -2.54 -17.21 5.22
CA TRP A 68 -1.62 -16.36 5.98
C TRP A 68 -0.40 -17.17 6.37
N THR A 69 0.77 -16.55 6.19
CA THR A 69 2.04 -17.03 6.71
C THR A 69 2.60 -16.00 7.69
N THR A 70 3.64 -16.39 8.43
CA THR A 70 4.44 -15.43 9.21
C THR A 70 5.36 -14.66 8.27
N CYS A 71 5.48 -13.36 8.50
CA CYS A 71 6.52 -12.54 7.87
C CYS A 71 7.04 -11.53 8.88
N ASP A 72 8.33 -11.21 8.80
CA ASP A 72 8.93 -10.14 9.59
C ASP A 72 8.93 -8.86 8.76
N ILE A 73 8.16 -7.85 9.18
CA ILE A 73 8.05 -6.56 8.48
C ILE A 73 9.35 -5.75 8.48
N THR A 74 10.32 -6.09 9.34
CA THR A 74 11.60 -5.38 9.45
C THR A 74 12.66 -5.95 8.52
N VAL A 75 12.53 -7.22 8.12
CA VAL A 75 13.49 -7.94 7.28
C VAL A 75 12.91 -8.27 5.91
N SER A 76 11.65 -8.68 5.87
CA SER A 76 10.98 -9.09 4.63
C SER A 76 10.48 -7.86 3.88
N PRO A 77 10.70 -7.77 2.56
CA PRO A 77 10.10 -6.69 1.79
C PRO A 77 8.58 -6.81 1.84
N LYS A 78 7.91 -5.66 1.70
CA LYS A 78 6.44 -5.58 1.73
C LYS A 78 5.77 -6.52 0.74
N ILE A 79 6.42 -6.78 -0.39
CA ILE A 79 6.00 -7.79 -1.37
C ILE A 79 7.23 -8.60 -1.76
N SER A 80 7.14 -9.92 -1.64
CA SER A 80 8.20 -10.87 -2.00
C SER A 80 7.59 -12.12 -2.62
N CYS A 81 8.43 -13.02 -3.13
CA CYS A 81 7.97 -14.38 -3.41
C CYS A 81 8.00 -15.20 -2.13
N HIS A 82 7.00 -16.06 -1.94
CA HIS A 82 7.03 -17.10 -0.93
C HIS A 82 7.60 -18.38 -1.52
N ASP A 83 7.16 -18.71 -2.73
CA ASP A 83 7.62 -19.81 -3.56
C ASP A 83 7.65 -19.36 -5.03
N CYS A 84 7.94 -20.30 -5.93
CA CYS A 84 8.05 -20.04 -7.37
C CYS A 84 6.74 -19.59 -8.04
N ASN A 85 5.58 -19.78 -7.40
CA ASN A 85 4.26 -19.56 -7.99
C ASN A 85 3.36 -18.71 -7.07
N THR A 86 3.85 -18.29 -5.91
CA THR A 86 3.08 -17.58 -4.89
C THR A 86 3.86 -16.38 -4.43
N ARG A 87 3.22 -15.20 -4.47
CA ARG A 87 3.76 -14.00 -3.87
C ARG A 87 3.23 -13.82 -2.44
N MET A 88 4.08 -13.32 -1.56
CA MET A 88 3.74 -12.91 -0.21
C MET A 88 3.61 -11.38 -0.14
N ILE A 89 2.54 -10.90 0.48
CA ILE A 89 2.37 -9.49 0.83
C ILE A 89 2.52 -9.39 2.35
N CYS A 90 3.66 -8.90 2.80
CA CYS A 90 3.94 -8.76 4.22
C CYS A 90 3.21 -7.55 4.82
N LYS A 91 2.41 -7.80 5.86
CA LYS A 91 1.68 -6.80 6.64
C LYS A 91 2.05 -6.95 8.12
N PRO A 92 1.76 -5.94 8.97
CA PRO A 92 2.02 -6.03 10.41
C PRO A 92 1.33 -7.22 11.11
N VAL A 93 0.22 -7.70 10.54
CA VAL A 93 -0.54 -8.84 11.05
C VAL A 93 -0.04 -10.20 10.56
N GLY A 94 0.93 -10.21 9.63
CA GLY A 94 1.42 -11.41 8.96
C GLY A 94 1.54 -11.26 7.44
N GLY A 95 1.99 -12.31 6.78
CA GLY A 95 2.16 -12.40 5.34
C GLY A 95 0.90 -12.96 4.67
N LEU A 96 0.31 -12.21 3.76
CA LEU A 96 -0.78 -12.72 2.92
C LEU A 96 -0.19 -13.40 1.68
N LEU A 97 -0.44 -14.69 1.53
CA LEU A 97 -0.05 -15.45 0.34
C LEU A 97 -1.09 -15.26 -0.76
N LYS A 98 -0.62 -14.99 -1.97
CA LYS A 98 -1.42 -14.93 -3.18
C LYS A 98 -0.74 -15.69 -4.29
N ALA A 99 -1.40 -16.74 -4.76
CA ALA A 99 -0.94 -17.51 -5.91
C ALA A 99 -0.93 -16.65 -7.19
N CYS A 100 0.00 -16.97 -8.08
CA CYS A 100 0.07 -16.44 -9.43
C CYS A 100 -0.88 -17.25 -10.34
N ASP A 101 -2.17 -17.05 -10.13
CA ASP A 101 -3.24 -17.84 -10.79
C ASP A 101 -3.39 -17.53 -12.30
N ASN A 102 -2.69 -16.51 -12.80
CA ASN A 102 -2.75 -16.17 -14.22
C ASN A 102 -1.91 -17.17 -15.04
N PRO A 103 -2.50 -17.93 -15.97
CA PRO A 103 -1.78 -18.94 -16.75
C PRO A 103 -0.68 -18.36 -17.64
N PHE A 104 -0.77 -17.07 -18.00
CA PHE A 104 0.28 -16.38 -18.76
C PHE A 104 1.41 -15.85 -17.88
N ARG A 105 1.23 -15.86 -16.56
CA ARG A 105 2.20 -15.36 -15.59
C ARG A 105 2.24 -16.24 -14.34
N PRO A 106 2.56 -17.54 -14.48
CA PRO A 106 2.44 -18.50 -13.39
C PRO A 106 3.58 -18.40 -12.37
N HIS A 107 4.67 -17.70 -12.71
CA HIS A 107 5.88 -17.67 -11.90
C HIS A 107 5.98 -16.40 -11.06
N CYS A 108 6.48 -16.48 -9.84
CA CYS A 108 6.79 -15.33 -9.01
C CYS A 108 8.27 -14.96 -9.15
N ASN A 109 8.53 -13.71 -9.53
CA ASN A 109 9.86 -13.10 -9.54
C ASN A 109 9.84 -11.84 -8.67
N ASN A 110 10.61 -11.82 -7.59
CA ASN A 110 10.73 -10.67 -6.69
C ASN A 110 9.36 -10.07 -6.24
N GLY A 111 8.39 -10.94 -5.97
CA GLY A 111 7.04 -10.56 -5.54
C GLY A 111 6.06 -10.23 -6.66
N ILE A 112 6.46 -10.38 -7.93
CA ILE A 112 5.64 -10.07 -9.10
C ILE A 112 5.43 -11.33 -9.93
N CYS A 113 4.17 -11.60 -10.30
CA CYS A 113 3.84 -12.69 -11.20
C CYS A 113 4.34 -12.39 -12.63
N SER A 114 5.02 -13.35 -13.24
CA SER A 114 5.82 -13.29 -14.44
C SER A 114 5.59 -14.51 -15.32
N ALA A 115 5.71 -14.33 -16.62
CA ALA A 115 5.65 -15.42 -17.61
C ALA A 115 6.92 -16.30 -17.60
N VAL A 116 8.04 -15.73 -17.14
CA VAL A 116 9.36 -16.38 -17.13
C VAL A 116 9.70 -16.74 -15.69
N PRO A 117 10.17 -17.98 -15.41
CA PRO A 117 10.61 -18.37 -14.08
C PRO A 117 11.92 -17.67 -13.67
N SER A 118 12.14 -17.51 -12.37
CA SER A 118 13.44 -17.10 -11.84
C SER A 118 14.46 -18.21 -12.05
N ALA A 119 15.76 -17.87 -12.00
CA ALA A 119 16.84 -18.84 -12.17
C ALA A 119 16.75 -20.02 -11.18
N GLU A 120 16.28 -19.75 -9.96
CA GLU A 120 16.11 -20.76 -8.90
C GLU A 120 14.89 -21.66 -9.13
N CYS A 121 13.88 -21.17 -9.85
CA CYS A 121 12.65 -21.87 -10.15
C CYS A 121 12.64 -22.57 -11.52
N ALA A 122 13.64 -22.28 -12.37
CA ALA A 122 13.80 -22.87 -13.69
C ALA A 122 14.49 -24.25 -13.66
N THR A 123 15.21 -24.56 -12.58
CA THR A 123 16.07 -25.75 -12.46
C THR A 123 15.40 -26.94 -11.75
N SER A 124 14.14 -26.81 -11.35
CA SER A 124 13.38 -27.84 -10.62
C SER A 124 12.46 -28.70 -11.49
N GLN A 125 12.76 -28.82 -12.80
CA GLN A 125 12.13 -29.80 -13.71
C GLN A 125 12.86 -31.13 -13.74
#